data_AF-A0A661ZY63-F1
#
_entry.id   AF-A0A661ZY63-F1
#
_cell.length_a   1.000
_cell.length_b   1.000
_cell.length_c   1.000
_cell.angle_alpha   90.00
_cell.angle_beta   90.00
_cell.angle_gamma   90.00
#
_symmetry.space_group_name_H-M   'P 1'
#
loop_
_entity.id
_entity.type
_entity.pdbx_description
1 polymer ?
#
loop_
_entity_poly.entity_id
_entity_poly.type
_entity_poly.pdbx_seq_one_letter_code
_entity_poly.pdbx_strand_id
1 'polypeptide(L)'
;MNMSKKEFVVGKKYTEHEYIELSIQEMRLSKSEHKTKADPKVGVVLVDRNGAYFDKAHRGELRIGDHGEFVLLERKHHGEDLSGFTLYTTLEPCVKRKAPKKGCYKRTINARIGKVVIGHLDPDPSVASNGFKLLKKAGIEVAFYDRKYEKIIADANLQFFKEASERAEKEKIQEITSAIDPVENELVDFQLDDFSEEAQNEMIDKMSLSYKLGSGAFKAYMNKMNLIKVDEESKSARPTGLGLLLLGKDPQIHFPQARIKFTIRKEGNDPIIKDFGGSLILLPNKIEEYLEYIFPKGFSRSYFERTENVEASSTAVLEVIMNAIVHRDYSIEGTRIMIDVDDDKVVISSPGIPLCPLSKLNDFTAPSISRNAKIAHIFFQMGFVEERGFGLEELSRLVNFGLPKPVFSLDDNILKTTLFRSVSANKKVMQKKELPAFSILKEHKRLSTKQYEEITGKAERTARTHLKDLVTNGLADKEGVYYVFKE
;
A
#
# COMPACT_ATOMS: atom_id res chain seq x y z
N MET A 1 -22.67 -23.18 -39.44
CA MET A 1 -22.33 -24.17 -40.48
C MET A 1 -22.25 -25.54 -39.81
N ASN A 2 -23.13 -26.47 -40.18
CA ASN A 2 -23.04 -27.85 -39.73
C ASN A 2 -21.82 -28.50 -40.39
N MET A 3 -20.73 -28.63 -39.63
CA MET A 3 -19.55 -29.36 -40.07
C MET A 3 -19.92 -30.83 -40.13
N SER A 4 -19.98 -31.42 -41.32
CA SER A 4 -20.20 -32.85 -41.50
C SER A 4 -19.16 -33.63 -40.70
N LYS A 5 -19.57 -34.68 -39.97
CA LYS A 5 -18.65 -35.62 -39.30
C LYS A 5 -17.83 -36.36 -40.37
N LYS A 6 -16.73 -35.74 -40.80
CA LYS A 6 -15.74 -36.35 -41.66
C LYS A 6 -14.90 -37.29 -40.81
N GLU A 7 -14.84 -38.55 -41.19
CA GLU A 7 -14.04 -39.54 -40.48
C GLU A 7 -12.57 -39.41 -40.89
N PHE A 8 -11.70 -39.18 -39.92
CA PHE A 8 -10.26 -39.04 -40.13
C PHE A 8 -9.60 -40.41 -40.01
N VAL A 9 -8.79 -40.77 -41.02
CA VAL A 9 -8.09 -42.05 -41.09
C VAL A 9 -6.62 -41.81 -40.76
N VAL A 10 -6.09 -42.56 -39.79
CA VAL A 10 -4.68 -42.47 -39.37
C VAL A 10 -3.77 -42.77 -40.55
N GLY A 11 -2.72 -41.95 -40.74
CA GLY A 11 -1.78 -42.07 -41.85
C GLY A 11 -2.23 -41.41 -43.16
N LYS A 12 -3.46 -40.86 -43.23
CA LYS A 12 -3.93 -40.08 -44.38
C LYS A 12 -3.62 -38.59 -44.19
N LYS A 13 -3.21 -37.91 -45.26
CA LYS A 13 -3.00 -36.45 -45.27
C LYS A 13 -4.32 -35.70 -45.51
N TYR A 14 -4.48 -34.60 -44.79
CA TYR A 14 -5.59 -33.66 -44.91
C TYR A 14 -5.02 -32.23 -44.98
N THR A 15 -5.88 -31.29 -45.35
CA THR A 15 -5.55 -29.87 -45.37
C THR A 15 -5.44 -29.28 -43.96
N GLU A 16 -4.72 -28.17 -43.83
CA GLU A 16 -4.60 -27.45 -42.56
C GLU A 16 -5.98 -27.06 -41.99
N HIS A 17 -6.87 -26.57 -42.84
CA HIS A 17 -8.24 -26.23 -42.45
C HIS A 17 -9.00 -27.41 -41.87
N GLU A 18 -8.81 -28.62 -42.40
CA GLU A 18 -9.46 -29.84 -41.88
C GLU A 18 -8.93 -30.22 -40.49
N TYR A 19 -7.63 -30.07 -40.25
CA TYR A 19 -7.06 -30.30 -38.91
C TYR A 19 -7.53 -29.26 -37.89
N ILE A 20 -7.61 -27.99 -38.29
CA ILE A 20 -8.19 -26.92 -37.48
C ILE A 20 -9.64 -27.24 -37.12
N GLU A 21 -10.43 -27.63 -38.12
CA GLU A 21 -11.82 -28.01 -37.96
C GLU A 21 -12.01 -29.21 -37.02
N LEU A 22 -11.16 -30.22 -37.14
CA LEU A 22 -11.15 -31.36 -36.23
C LEU A 22 -10.81 -30.95 -34.80
N SER A 23 -9.84 -30.07 -34.60
CA SER A 23 -9.50 -29.57 -33.25
C SER A 23 -10.69 -28.82 -32.61
N ILE A 24 -11.49 -28.09 -33.40
CA ILE A 24 -12.70 -27.41 -32.92
C ILE A 24 -13.82 -28.42 -32.60
N GLN A 25 -13.94 -29.50 -33.39
CA GLN A 25 -14.87 -30.58 -33.07
C GLN A 25 -14.51 -31.24 -31.74
N GLU A 26 -13.24 -31.54 -31.51
CA GLU A 26 -12.75 -32.07 -30.23
C GLU A 26 -12.94 -31.08 -29.08
N MET A 27 -12.68 -29.79 -29.30
CA MET A 27 -12.91 -28.75 -28.30
C MET A 27 -14.35 -28.79 -27.77
N ARG A 28 -15.35 -29.00 -28.64
CA ARG A 28 -16.77 -29.08 -28.25
C ARG A 28 -17.09 -30.30 -27.37
N LEU A 29 -16.25 -31.33 -27.36
CA LEU A 29 -16.39 -32.52 -26.52
C LEU A 29 -15.76 -32.36 -25.13
N SER A 30 -15.11 -31.22 -24.86
CA SER A 30 -14.44 -30.96 -23.58
C SER A 30 -15.37 -31.12 -22.38
N LYS A 31 -14.86 -31.75 -21.32
CA LYS A 31 -15.57 -31.95 -20.06
C LYS A 31 -15.03 -31.02 -18.98
N SER A 32 -15.92 -30.27 -18.36
CA SER A 32 -15.61 -29.37 -17.23
C SER A 32 -15.22 -30.18 -15.99
N GLU A 33 -14.23 -29.72 -15.24
CA GLU A 33 -13.84 -30.35 -13.97
C GLU A 33 -14.52 -29.67 -12.77
N HIS A 34 -14.97 -28.42 -12.93
CA HIS A 34 -15.64 -27.64 -11.90
C HIS A 34 -17.12 -27.40 -12.21
N LYS A 35 -17.93 -27.33 -11.14
CA LYS A 35 -19.36 -26.93 -11.19
C LYS A 35 -19.58 -25.42 -11.03
N THR A 36 -18.63 -24.73 -10.38
CA THR A 36 -18.79 -23.34 -9.92
C THR A 36 -17.95 -22.33 -10.69
N LYS A 37 -17.07 -22.77 -11.60
CA LYS A 37 -16.28 -21.91 -12.49
C LYS A 37 -16.20 -22.52 -13.88
N ALA A 38 -16.03 -21.69 -14.90
CA ALA A 38 -15.90 -22.15 -16.26
C ALA A 38 -14.48 -22.70 -16.50
N ASP A 39 -14.38 -23.95 -16.95
CA ASP A 39 -13.13 -24.51 -17.47
C ASP A 39 -13.02 -24.28 -18.98
N PRO A 40 -11.82 -23.99 -19.51
CA PRO A 40 -11.67 -23.79 -20.94
C PRO A 40 -11.94 -25.07 -21.70
N LYS A 41 -12.68 -24.96 -22.79
CA LYS A 41 -12.85 -26.00 -23.79
C LYS A 41 -11.63 -26.00 -24.69
N VAL A 42 -10.95 -27.14 -24.79
CA VAL A 42 -9.72 -27.30 -25.56
C VAL A 42 -9.76 -28.60 -26.35
N GLY A 43 -9.52 -28.50 -27.65
CA GLY A 43 -9.30 -29.64 -28.52
C GLY A 43 -7.92 -29.56 -29.16
N VAL A 44 -7.32 -30.72 -29.40
CA VAL A 44 -5.99 -30.87 -29.98
C VAL A 44 -5.96 -31.97 -31.01
N VAL A 45 -5.15 -31.77 -32.05
CA VAL A 45 -4.89 -32.74 -33.11
C VAL A 45 -3.39 -32.83 -33.33
N LEU A 46 -2.89 -34.05 -33.42
CA LEU A 46 -1.50 -34.35 -33.69
C LEU A 46 -1.35 -34.89 -35.12
N VAL A 47 -0.39 -34.33 -35.84
CA VAL A 47 -0.11 -34.63 -37.24
C VAL A 47 1.36 -34.99 -37.37
N ASP A 48 1.66 -36.05 -38.10
CA ASP A 48 3.03 -36.56 -38.24
C ASP A 48 3.94 -35.62 -39.05
N ARG A 49 5.23 -35.94 -39.06
CA ARG A 49 6.28 -35.21 -39.80
C ARG A 49 6.03 -35.12 -41.32
N ASN A 50 5.16 -35.98 -41.86
CA ASN A 50 4.79 -36.02 -43.26
C ASN A 50 3.48 -35.26 -43.55
N GLY A 51 2.81 -34.74 -42.52
CA GLY A 51 1.52 -34.05 -42.65
C GLY A 51 0.30 -34.99 -42.61
N ALA A 52 0.46 -36.25 -42.20
CA ALA A 52 -0.62 -37.22 -42.07
C ALA A 52 -1.25 -37.17 -40.66
N TYR A 53 -2.57 -37.38 -40.61
CA TYR A 53 -3.32 -37.46 -39.36
C TYR A 53 -2.76 -38.58 -38.48
N PHE A 54 -2.47 -38.27 -37.22
CA PHE A 54 -1.94 -39.22 -36.26
C PHE A 54 -2.97 -39.54 -35.17
N ASP A 55 -3.33 -38.55 -34.35
CA ASP A 55 -4.36 -38.72 -33.32
C ASP A 55 -4.95 -37.36 -32.88
N LYS A 56 -5.93 -37.38 -31.98
CA LYS A 56 -6.62 -36.20 -31.43
C LYS A 56 -6.99 -36.39 -29.97
N ALA A 57 -7.21 -35.30 -29.25
CA ALA A 57 -7.73 -35.34 -27.90
C ALA A 57 -8.50 -34.06 -27.51
N HIS A 58 -9.23 -34.12 -26.40
CA HIS A 58 -9.87 -32.95 -25.79
C HIS A 58 -9.70 -32.92 -24.27
N ARG A 59 -9.92 -31.74 -23.67
CA ARG A 59 -9.87 -31.58 -22.21
C ARG A 59 -10.88 -32.52 -21.55
N GLY A 60 -10.40 -33.31 -20.59
CA GLY A 60 -11.24 -34.23 -19.84
C GLY A 60 -11.63 -35.51 -20.58
N GLU A 61 -10.99 -35.84 -21.71
CA GLU A 61 -11.31 -37.03 -22.50
C GLU A 61 -11.17 -38.33 -21.69
N LEU A 62 -9.94 -38.62 -21.22
CA LEU A 62 -9.63 -39.84 -20.45
C LEU A 62 -9.88 -39.67 -18.95
N ARG A 63 -9.54 -38.50 -18.40
CA ARG A 63 -9.71 -38.17 -16.98
C ARG A 63 -10.12 -36.71 -16.82
N ILE A 64 -11.10 -36.47 -15.95
CA ILE A 64 -11.55 -35.12 -15.59
C ILE A 64 -10.35 -34.28 -15.13
N GLY A 65 -10.20 -33.08 -15.71
CA GLY A 65 -9.12 -32.13 -15.39
C GLY A 65 -7.80 -32.31 -16.16
N ASP A 66 -7.68 -33.37 -16.97
CA ASP A 66 -6.54 -33.52 -17.88
C ASP A 66 -6.73 -32.60 -19.10
N HIS A 67 -5.66 -31.88 -19.46
CA HIS A 67 -5.65 -31.00 -20.63
C HIS A 67 -5.49 -31.84 -21.90
N GLY A 68 -6.03 -31.36 -23.03
CA GLY A 68 -5.95 -32.06 -24.30
C GLY A 68 -4.51 -32.39 -24.70
N GLU A 69 -3.58 -31.45 -24.61
CA GLU A 69 -2.16 -31.67 -24.95
C GLU A 69 -1.53 -32.75 -24.05
N PHE A 70 -1.89 -32.76 -22.76
CA PHE A 70 -1.38 -33.75 -21.82
C PHE A 70 -1.95 -35.14 -22.11
N VAL A 71 -3.23 -35.24 -22.43
CA VAL A 71 -3.85 -36.50 -22.85
C VAL A 71 -3.12 -37.04 -24.09
N LEU A 72 -2.94 -36.20 -25.10
CA LEU A 72 -2.37 -36.64 -26.37
C LEU A 72 -0.90 -37.05 -26.23
N LEU A 73 -0.06 -36.18 -25.64
CA LEU A 73 1.39 -36.37 -25.61
C LEU A 73 1.87 -37.36 -24.52
N GLU A 74 1.16 -37.50 -23.41
CA GLU A 74 1.64 -38.29 -22.26
C GLU A 74 0.66 -39.36 -21.76
N ARG A 75 -0.63 -39.33 -22.13
CA ARG A 75 -1.53 -40.44 -21.78
C ARG A 75 -1.65 -41.44 -22.92
N LYS A 76 -1.84 -40.96 -24.15
CA LYS A 76 -2.02 -41.79 -25.33
C LYS A 76 -0.68 -42.24 -25.91
N HIS A 77 0.26 -41.30 -26.06
CA HIS A 77 1.53 -41.54 -26.78
C HIS A 77 2.78 -41.38 -25.90
N HIS A 78 2.71 -41.88 -24.67
CA HIS A 78 3.84 -41.83 -23.75
C HIS A 78 5.03 -42.65 -24.28
N GLY A 79 6.17 -41.99 -24.49
CA GLY A 79 7.41 -42.65 -24.91
C GLY A 79 7.53 -42.88 -26.41
N GLU A 80 6.56 -42.42 -27.21
CA GLU A 80 6.67 -42.42 -28.67
C GLU A 80 7.54 -41.27 -29.17
N ASP A 81 8.23 -41.47 -30.30
CA ASP A 81 9.02 -40.42 -30.95
C ASP A 81 8.11 -39.46 -31.73
N LEU A 82 7.66 -38.42 -31.03
CA LEU A 82 6.86 -37.33 -31.61
C LEU A 82 7.74 -36.20 -32.19
N SER A 83 9.04 -36.44 -32.37
CA SER A 83 9.95 -35.42 -32.87
C SER A 83 9.55 -34.94 -34.26
N GLY A 84 9.40 -33.62 -34.42
CA GLY A 84 9.05 -33.00 -35.70
C GLY A 84 7.56 -33.07 -36.07
N PHE A 85 6.70 -33.57 -35.19
CA PHE A 85 5.24 -33.56 -35.40
C PHE A 85 4.68 -32.14 -35.35
N THR A 86 3.47 -31.96 -35.88
CA THR A 86 2.70 -30.71 -35.79
C THR A 86 1.53 -30.89 -34.84
N LEU A 87 1.41 -29.98 -33.85
CA LEU A 87 0.33 -29.95 -32.88
C LEU A 87 -0.63 -28.79 -33.18
N TYR A 88 -1.87 -29.10 -33.51
CA TYR A 88 -2.96 -28.13 -33.60
C TYR A 88 -3.66 -28.07 -32.25
N THR A 89 -3.82 -26.86 -31.69
CA THR A 89 -4.49 -26.65 -30.40
C THR A 89 -5.42 -25.46 -30.45
N THR A 90 -6.64 -25.59 -29.93
CA THR A 90 -7.60 -24.49 -29.94
C THR A 90 -7.26 -23.36 -28.97
N LEU A 91 -6.52 -23.63 -27.88
CA LEU A 91 -6.03 -22.59 -26.96
C LEU A 91 -4.51 -22.69 -26.77
N GLU A 92 -3.88 -21.58 -26.41
CA GLU A 92 -2.46 -21.51 -26.07
C GLU A 92 -2.06 -22.56 -25.01
N PRO A 93 -0.99 -23.35 -25.25
CA PRO A 93 -0.49 -24.30 -24.26
C PRO A 93 -0.08 -23.59 -22.96
N CYS A 94 -0.72 -23.98 -21.84
CA CYS A 94 -0.56 -23.29 -20.56
C CYS A 94 0.88 -23.30 -20.00
N VAL A 95 1.27 -22.19 -19.36
CA VAL A 95 2.60 -22.00 -18.75
C VAL A 95 2.65 -22.46 -17.30
N LYS A 96 1.74 -21.95 -16.47
CA LYS A 96 1.69 -22.24 -15.03
C LYS A 96 0.65 -23.33 -14.75
N ARG A 97 1.00 -24.32 -13.95
CA ARG A 97 0.07 -25.29 -13.34
C ARG A 97 0.45 -25.52 -11.88
N LYS A 98 -0.54 -25.80 -11.03
CA LYS A 98 -0.29 -26.17 -9.63
C LYS A 98 0.55 -27.45 -9.57
N ALA A 99 1.64 -27.42 -8.81
CA ALA A 99 2.49 -28.57 -8.58
C ALA A 99 1.65 -29.77 -8.09
N PRO A 100 1.95 -31.01 -8.52
CA PRO A 100 3.11 -31.44 -9.32
C PRO A 100 2.90 -31.36 -10.86
N LYS A 101 1.80 -30.74 -11.35
CA LYS A 101 1.46 -30.76 -12.79
C LYS A 101 2.39 -29.81 -13.57
N LYS A 102 2.94 -30.28 -14.71
CA LYS A 102 3.75 -29.46 -15.64
C LYS A 102 2.86 -28.72 -16.64
N GLY A 103 3.24 -27.50 -17.01
CA GLY A 103 2.58 -26.71 -18.07
C GLY A 103 2.64 -27.40 -19.44
N CYS A 104 1.60 -27.26 -20.26
CA CYS A 104 1.52 -27.93 -21.55
C CYS A 104 2.64 -27.49 -22.50
N TYR A 105 3.09 -26.23 -22.47
CA TYR A 105 4.22 -25.78 -23.31
C TYR A 105 5.49 -26.62 -23.08
N LYS A 106 5.77 -26.97 -21.81
CA LYS A 106 6.95 -27.76 -21.44
C LYS A 106 6.80 -29.21 -21.90
N ARG A 107 5.57 -29.73 -21.95
CA ARG A 107 5.28 -31.06 -22.49
C ARG A 107 5.49 -31.09 -24.01
N THR A 108 5.04 -30.06 -24.70
CA THR A 108 5.29 -29.87 -26.14
C THR A 108 6.79 -29.81 -26.46
N ILE A 109 7.58 -29.08 -25.66
CA ILE A 109 9.04 -29.03 -25.79
C ILE A 109 9.67 -30.39 -25.52
N ASN A 110 9.28 -31.06 -24.43
CA ASN A 110 9.82 -32.37 -24.07
C ASN A 110 9.51 -33.44 -25.15
N ALA A 111 8.35 -33.35 -25.79
CA ALA A 111 7.95 -34.22 -26.90
C ALA A 111 8.62 -33.86 -28.24
N ARG A 112 9.43 -32.79 -28.28
CA ARG A 112 10.17 -32.32 -29.48
C ARG A 112 9.27 -32.04 -30.69
N ILE A 113 8.07 -31.54 -30.42
CA ILE A 113 7.13 -31.10 -31.46
C ILE A 113 7.80 -30.02 -32.32
N GLY A 114 7.74 -30.18 -33.65
CA GLY A 114 8.39 -29.27 -34.59
C GLY A 114 7.58 -28.00 -34.85
N LYS A 115 6.25 -28.12 -34.85
CA LYS A 115 5.34 -27.00 -35.12
C LYS A 115 4.10 -27.04 -34.23
N VAL A 116 3.65 -25.88 -33.77
CA VAL A 116 2.40 -25.72 -33.02
C VAL A 116 1.53 -24.67 -33.73
N VAL A 117 0.27 -25.03 -34.00
CA VAL A 117 -0.72 -24.12 -34.60
C VAL A 117 -1.78 -23.80 -33.54
N ILE A 118 -1.89 -22.52 -33.15
CA ILE A 118 -2.68 -22.07 -32.00
C ILE A 118 -3.95 -21.35 -32.46
N GLY A 119 -5.10 -21.74 -31.91
CA GLY A 119 -6.40 -21.18 -32.27
C GLY A 119 -6.75 -19.85 -31.62
N HIS A 120 -6.44 -19.69 -30.33
CA HIS A 120 -6.64 -18.45 -29.60
C HIS A 120 -5.59 -18.37 -28.48
N LEU A 121 -5.04 -17.18 -28.25
CA LEU A 121 -4.08 -16.94 -27.17
C LEU A 121 -4.74 -17.04 -25.79
N ASP A 122 -3.95 -17.18 -24.72
CA ASP A 122 -4.52 -17.21 -23.37
C ASP A 122 -5.27 -15.87 -23.11
N PRO A 123 -6.54 -15.92 -22.67
CA PRO A 123 -7.35 -14.72 -22.41
C PRO A 123 -6.89 -13.93 -21.20
N ASP A 124 -6.08 -14.51 -20.31
CA ASP A 124 -5.56 -13.83 -19.14
C ASP A 124 -4.42 -12.88 -19.55
N PRO A 125 -4.61 -11.55 -19.49
CA PRO A 125 -3.62 -10.58 -19.95
C PRO A 125 -2.31 -10.62 -19.17
N SER A 126 -2.27 -11.22 -17.98
CA SER A 126 -1.03 -11.38 -17.19
C SER A 126 -0.13 -12.49 -17.73
N VAL A 127 -0.70 -13.47 -18.46
CA VAL A 127 0.03 -14.63 -19.00
C VAL A 127 -0.12 -14.80 -20.52
N ALA A 128 -0.97 -14.00 -21.17
CA ALA A 128 -1.18 -14.00 -22.61
C ALA A 128 0.15 -13.99 -23.36
N SER A 129 0.27 -14.87 -24.35
CA SER A 129 1.47 -15.01 -25.21
C SER A 129 2.72 -15.59 -24.55
N ASN A 130 2.71 -15.93 -23.25
CA ASN A 130 3.91 -16.48 -22.61
C ASN A 130 4.21 -17.93 -23.07
N GLY A 131 3.19 -18.74 -23.33
CA GLY A 131 3.34 -20.09 -23.88
C GLY A 131 3.91 -20.03 -25.30
N PHE A 132 3.33 -19.16 -26.15
CA PHE A 132 3.84 -18.85 -27.49
C PHE A 132 5.33 -18.43 -27.46
N LYS A 133 5.68 -17.46 -26.62
CA LYS A 133 7.06 -16.95 -26.50
C LYS A 133 8.03 -18.06 -26.10
N LEU A 134 7.64 -18.93 -25.16
CA LEU A 134 8.47 -20.04 -24.70
C LEU A 134 8.65 -21.13 -25.75
N LEU A 135 7.61 -21.47 -26.50
CA LEU A 135 7.69 -22.42 -27.62
C LEU A 135 8.63 -21.89 -28.71
N LYS A 136 8.49 -20.62 -29.10
CA LYS A 136 9.36 -19.98 -30.10
C LYS A 136 10.81 -19.93 -29.63
N LYS A 137 11.05 -19.63 -28.34
CA LYS A 137 12.39 -19.62 -27.74
C LYS A 137 13.03 -21.02 -27.73
N ALA A 138 12.22 -22.08 -27.64
CA ALA A 138 12.67 -23.47 -27.71
C ALA A 138 12.91 -23.97 -29.16
N GLY A 139 12.76 -23.10 -30.17
CA GLY A 139 12.98 -23.44 -31.58
C GLY A 139 11.79 -24.13 -32.26
N ILE A 140 10.61 -24.12 -31.64
CA ILE A 140 9.38 -24.68 -32.21
C ILE A 140 8.73 -23.65 -33.13
N GLU A 141 8.35 -24.04 -34.34
CA GLU A 141 7.60 -23.17 -35.26
C GLU A 141 6.19 -22.94 -34.68
N VAL A 142 5.74 -21.68 -34.65
CA VAL A 142 4.39 -21.36 -34.17
C VAL A 142 3.60 -20.61 -35.23
N ALA A 143 2.40 -21.09 -35.52
CA ALA A 143 1.42 -20.48 -36.42
C ALA A 143 0.07 -20.29 -35.72
N PHE A 144 -0.86 -19.56 -36.34
CA PHE A 144 -2.16 -19.22 -35.77
C PHE A 144 -3.30 -19.61 -36.69
N TYR A 145 -4.47 -19.90 -36.12
CA TYR A 145 -5.67 -20.15 -36.91
C TYR A 145 -6.17 -18.85 -37.55
N ASP A 146 -6.90 -18.98 -38.66
CA ASP A 146 -7.62 -17.84 -39.23
C ASP A 146 -8.62 -17.24 -38.22
N ARG A 147 -8.82 -15.92 -38.31
CA ARG A 147 -9.74 -15.14 -37.47
C ARG A 147 -11.16 -15.73 -37.39
N LYS A 148 -11.63 -16.39 -38.45
CA LYS A 148 -12.95 -17.06 -38.47
C LYS A 148 -13.04 -18.21 -37.46
N TYR A 149 -11.96 -18.96 -37.27
CA TYR A 149 -11.88 -20.08 -36.33
C TYR A 149 -11.58 -19.59 -34.92
N GLU A 150 -10.73 -18.58 -34.77
CA GLU A 150 -10.49 -17.88 -33.51
C GLU A 150 -11.81 -17.39 -32.89
N LYS A 151 -12.70 -16.78 -33.69
CA LYS A 151 -14.01 -16.33 -33.22
C LYS A 151 -14.88 -17.48 -32.70
N ILE A 152 -14.89 -18.63 -33.39
CA ILE A 152 -15.63 -19.82 -32.94
C ILE A 152 -15.11 -20.33 -31.59
N ILE A 153 -13.78 -20.29 -31.40
CA ILE A 153 -13.13 -20.70 -30.16
C ILE A 153 -13.47 -19.72 -29.02
N ALA A 154 -13.44 -18.42 -29.30
CA ALA A 154 -13.78 -17.37 -28.34
C ALA A 154 -15.25 -17.48 -27.90
N ASP A 155 -16.18 -17.64 -28.84
CA ASP A 155 -17.61 -17.79 -28.55
C ASP A 155 -17.87 -19.03 -27.67
N ALA A 156 -17.17 -20.15 -27.93
CA ALA A 156 -17.30 -21.38 -27.16
C ALA A 156 -16.73 -21.27 -25.72
N ASN A 157 -15.83 -20.31 -25.48
CA ASN A 157 -15.11 -20.08 -24.23
C ASN A 157 -15.46 -18.74 -23.54
N LEU A 158 -16.51 -18.04 -23.99
CA LEU A 158 -16.85 -16.69 -23.55
C LEU A 158 -16.88 -16.51 -22.02
N GLN A 159 -17.52 -17.43 -21.31
CA GLN A 159 -17.62 -17.38 -19.85
C GLN A 159 -16.25 -17.55 -19.17
N PHE A 160 -15.41 -18.47 -19.66
CA PHE A 160 -14.05 -18.67 -19.17
C PHE A 160 -13.20 -17.42 -19.41
N PHE A 161 -13.34 -16.77 -20.56
CA PHE A 161 -12.58 -15.55 -20.88
C PHE A 161 -12.97 -14.38 -19.98
N LYS A 162 -14.28 -14.21 -19.72
CA LYS A 162 -14.77 -13.20 -18.79
C LYS A 162 -14.22 -13.42 -17.38
N GLU A 163 -14.32 -14.65 -16.86
CA GLU A 163 -13.77 -15.00 -15.53
C GLU A 163 -12.24 -14.86 -15.47
N ALA A 164 -11.51 -15.16 -16.55
CA ALA A 164 -10.07 -14.98 -16.62
C ALA A 164 -9.67 -13.50 -16.59
N SER A 165 -10.36 -12.65 -17.36
CA SER A 165 -10.12 -11.19 -17.35
C SER A 165 -10.42 -10.59 -15.97
N GLU A 166 -11.53 -10.97 -15.34
CA GLU A 166 -11.88 -10.50 -13.98
C GLU A 166 -10.86 -10.95 -12.93
N ARG A 167 -10.31 -12.16 -13.05
CA ARG A 167 -9.22 -12.63 -12.17
C ARG A 167 -7.94 -11.83 -12.40
N ALA A 168 -7.54 -11.62 -13.65
CA ALA A 168 -6.34 -10.85 -13.98
C ALA A 168 -6.44 -9.40 -13.49
N GLU A 169 -7.62 -8.78 -13.58
CA GLU A 169 -7.86 -7.43 -13.05
C GLU A 169 -7.77 -7.40 -11.51
N LYS A 170 -8.35 -8.39 -10.82
CA LYS A 170 -8.20 -8.53 -9.36
C LYS A 170 -6.75 -8.78 -8.93
N GLU A 171 -6.03 -9.65 -9.63
CA GLU A 171 -4.62 -9.95 -9.37
C GLU A 171 -3.76 -8.72 -9.62
N LYS A 172 -4.02 -7.94 -10.68
CA LYS A 172 -3.35 -6.67 -10.95
C LYS A 172 -3.64 -5.61 -9.88
N ILE A 173 -4.88 -5.51 -9.40
CA ILE A 173 -5.23 -4.65 -8.26
C ILE A 173 -4.49 -5.08 -7.00
N GLN A 174 -4.41 -6.39 -6.73
CA GLN A 174 -3.69 -6.92 -5.58
C GLN A 174 -2.17 -6.71 -5.68
N GLU A 175 -1.59 -6.87 -6.87
CA GLU A 175 -0.16 -6.64 -7.15
C GLU A 175 0.19 -5.15 -7.04
N ILE A 176 -0.70 -4.26 -7.53
CA ILE A 176 -0.62 -2.81 -7.31
C ILE A 176 -0.71 -2.50 -5.80
N THR A 177 -1.61 -3.15 -5.06
CA THR A 177 -1.77 -2.93 -3.62
C THR A 177 -0.53 -3.39 -2.84
N SER A 178 0.07 -4.52 -3.20
CA SER A 178 1.36 -4.96 -2.62
C SER A 178 2.55 -4.10 -3.05
N ALA A 179 2.51 -3.49 -4.23
CA ALA A 179 3.56 -2.57 -4.67
C ALA A 179 3.49 -1.19 -3.97
N ILE A 180 2.34 -0.84 -3.37
CA ILE A 180 2.10 0.50 -2.81
C ILE A 180 2.41 0.60 -1.30
N ASP A 181 2.28 -0.47 -0.51
CA ASP A 181 2.54 -0.39 0.94
C ASP A 181 3.80 -1.17 1.36
N PRO A 182 4.97 -0.49 1.48
CA PRO A 182 6.22 -1.14 1.89
C PRO A 182 6.14 -1.75 3.29
N VAL A 183 5.15 -1.37 4.11
CA VAL A 183 4.93 -1.92 5.45
C VAL A 183 4.41 -3.35 5.39
N GLU A 184 3.62 -3.75 4.38
CA GLU A 184 2.98 -5.07 4.38
C GLU A 184 3.80 -6.15 3.66
N ASN A 185 4.88 -5.77 2.98
CA ASN A 185 5.71 -6.63 2.15
C ASN A 185 6.71 -7.48 2.93
N GLU A 186 7.02 -8.68 2.41
CA GLU A 186 8.15 -9.50 2.87
C GLU A 186 9.48 -8.81 2.52
N LEU A 187 10.40 -8.78 3.48
CA LEU A 187 11.73 -8.21 3.28
C LEU A 187 12.75 -9.32 3.09
N VAL A 188 13.16 -9.53 1.83
CA VAL A 188 14.06 -10.65 1.45
C VAL A 188 15.47 -10.53 2.02
N ASP A 189 15.93 -9.30 2.27
CA ASP A 189 17.28 -9.00 2.78
C ASP A 189 17.37 -9.06 4.31
N PHE A 190 16.25 -9.34 5.00
CA PHE A 190 16.18 -9.36 6.45
C PHE A 190 15.85 -10.77 6.98
N GLN A 191 16.37 -11.08 8.16
CA GLN A 191 16.15 -12.33 8.89
C GLN A 191 15.45 -12.06 10.22
N LEU A 192 14.92 -13.11 10.86
CA LEU A 192 14.29 -12.95 12.18
C LEU A 192 15.27 -12.44 13.26
N ASP A 193 16.58 -12.69 13.08
CA ASP A 193 17.62 -12.21 13.99
C ASP A 193 17.80 -10.69 13.92
N ASP A 194 17.21 -10.01 12.93
CA ASP A 194 17.15 -8.55 12.86
C ASP A 194 16.06 -7.96 13.78
N PHE A 195 15.22 -8.80 14.38
CA PHE A 195 14.31 -8.36 15.45
C PHE A 195 15.03 -8.20 16.78
N SER A 196 14.67 -7.14 17.50
CA SER A 196 15.09 -6.85 18.85
C SER A 196 14.42 -7.82 19.81
N GLU A 197 15.22 -8.51 20.62
CA GLU A 197 14.70 -9.36 21.70
C GLU A 197 13.96 -8.54 22.76
N GLU A 198 14.48 -7.34 23.08
CA GLU A 198 13.84 -6.40 24.00
C GLU A 198 12.43 -6.02 23.51
N ALA A 199 12.29 -5.65 22.23
CA ALA A 199 10.99 -5.27 21.67
C ALA A 199 10.00 -6.45 21.64
N GLN A 200 10.49 -7.66 21.34
CA GLN A 200 9.65 -8.86 21.35
C GLN A 200 9.19 -9.23 22.76
N ASN A 201 10.08 -9.14 23.76
CA ASN A 201 9.71 -9.38 25.15
C ASN A 201 8.72 -8.33 25.66
N GLU A 202 8.96 -7.04 25.39
CA GLU A 202 8.03 -5.96 25.72
C GLU A 202 6.62 -6.21 25.14
N MET A 203 6.56 -6.67 23.88
CA MET A 203 5.30 -7.05 23.23
C MET A 203 4.61 -8.22 23.95
N ILE A 204 5.35 -9.28 24.25
CA ILE A 204 4.82 -10.47 24.94
C ILE A 204 4.27 -10.08 26.32
N ASP A 205 5.03 -9.31 27.09
CA ASP A 205 4.73 -8.96 28.47
C ASP A 205 3.55 -7.99 28.55
N LYS A 206 3.59 -6.86 27.83
CA LYS A 206 2.51 -5.86 27.88
C LYS A 206 1.20 -6.37 27.31
N MET A 207 1.24 -7.23 26.29
CA MET A 207 0.03 -7.84 25.72
C MET A 207 -0.41 -9.10 26.49
N SER A 208 0.32 -9.51 27.53
CA SER A 208 0.06 -10.71 28.33
C SER A 208 -0.11 -11.97 27.47
N LEU A 209 0.76 -12.13 26.46
CA LEU A 209 0.70 -13.29 25.56
C LEU A 209 1.16 -14.55 26.29
N SER A 210 0.47 -15.67 26.07
CA SER A 210 0.82 -16.97 26.66
C SER A 210 2.00 -17.67 26.00
N TYR A 211 2.74 -16.98 25.13
CA TYR A 211 3.80 -17.54 24.32
C TYR A 211 5.18 -17.15 24.85
N LYS A 212 6.16 -18.05 24.69
CA LYS A 212 7.56 -17.72 24.95
C LYS A 212 8.23 -17.19 23.70
N LEU A 213 9.21 -16.29 23.87
CA LEU A 213 10.08 -15.83 22.79
C LEU A 213 10.68 -17.03 22.03
N GLY A 214 10.71 -16.92 20.71
CA GLY A 214 11.25 -17.96 19.82
C GLY A 214 10.40 -19.24 19.66
N SER A 215 9.33 -19.40 20.46
CA SER A 215 8.46 -20.58 20.36
C SER A 215 7.73 -20.65 19.01
N GLY A 216 7.42 -21.87 18.54
CA GLY A 216 6.64 -22.05 17.32
C GLY A 216 5.25 -21.40 17.38
N ALA A 217 4.65 -21.35 18.57
CA ALA A 217 3.38 -20.66 18.79
C ALA A 217 3.50 -19.13 18.64
N PHE A 218 4.57 -18.53 19.17
CA PHE A 218 4.86 -17.11 18.96
C PHE A 218 5.13 -16.79 17.48
N LYS A 219 5.89 -17.63 16.78
CA LYS A 219 6.09 -17.50 15.32
C LYS A 219 4.77 -17.58 14.55
N ALA A 220 3.90 -18.52 14.90
CA ALA A 220 2.57 -18.63 14.28
C ALA A 220 1.70 -17.38 14.55
N TYR A 221 1.79 -16.81 15.74
CA TYR A 221 1.13 -15.54 16.08
C TYR A 221 1.67 -14.38 15.22
N MET A 222 3.00 -14.21 15.15
CA MET A 222 3.63 -13.18 14.33
C MET A 222 3.23 -13.29 12.85
N ASN A 223 3.13 -14.51 12.31
CA ASN A 223 2.69 -14.73 10.93
C ASN A 223 1.21 -14.35 10.72
N LYS A 224 0.32 -14.68 11.68
CA LYS A 224 -1.09 -14.26 11.63
C LYS A 224 -1.25 -12.73 11.71
N MET A 225 -0.39 -12.07 12.46
CA MET A 225 -0.32 -10.60 12.56
C MET A 225 0.39 -9.95 11.36
N ASN A 226 0.88 -10.73 10.41
CA ASN A 226 1.70 -10.30 9.27
C ASN A 226 2.96 -9.53 9.68
N LEU A 227 3.56 -9.86 10.84
CA LEU A 227 4.88 -9.34 11.24
C LEU A 227 6.01 -10.14 10.59
N ILE A 228 5.72 -11.38 10.22
CA ILE A 228 6.62 -12.24 9.46
C ILE A 228 5.85 -12.93 8.34
N LYS A 229 6.57 -13.41 7.34
CA LYS A 229 6.08 -14.41 6.38
C LYS A 229 6.82 -15.72 6.61
N VAL A 230 6.08 -16.81 6.71
CA VAL A 230 6.63 -18.16 6.79
C VAL A 230 6.48 -18.83 5.43
N ASP A 231 7.60 -19.30 4.88
CA ASP A 231 7.64 -20.13 3.67
C ASP A 231 7.24 -21.57 4.04
N GLU A 232 6.19 -22.09 3.40
CA GLU A 232 5.66 -23.43 3.70
C GLU A 232 6.56 -24.57 3.22
N GLU A 233 7.40 -24.36 2.20
CA GLU A 233 8.30 -25.37 1.64
C GLU A 233 9.61 -25.45 2.44
N SER A 234 10.24 -24.30 2.70
CA SER A 234 11.52 -24.23 3.40
C SER A 234 11.39 -24.18 4.93
N LYS A 235 10.19 -23.89 5.44
CA LYS A 235 9.92 -23.54 6.84
C LYS A 235 10.72 -22.34 7.35
N SER A 236 11.37 -21.59 6.45
CA SER A 236 12.05 -20.36 6.81
C SER A 236 11.03 -19.25 7.05
N ALA A 237 11.38 -18.30 7.91
CA ALA A 237 10.55 -17.15 8.18
C ALA A 237 11.35 -15.87 7.98
N ARG A 238 10.72 -14.86 7.39
CA ARG A 238 11.32 -13.54 7.18
C ARG A 238 10.45 -12.43 7.73
N PRO A 239 11.05 -11.30 8.16
CA PRO A 239 10.31 -10.10 8.52
C PRO A 239 9.46 -9.56 7.38
N THR A 240 8.33 -8.97 7.72
CA THR A 240 7.66 -7.98 6.87
C THR A 240 8.15 -6.58 7.21
N GLY A 241 7.82 -5.58 6.39
CA GLY A 241 8.05 -4.16 6.73
C GLY A 241 7.45 -3.77 8.09
N LEU A 242 6.26 -4.27 8.40
CA LEU A 242 5.54 -4.05 9.64
C LEU A 242 6.26 -4.69 10.82
N GLY A 243 6.69 -5.94 10.65
CA GLY A 243 7.50 -6.63 11.65
C GLY A 243 8.80 -5.89 11.92
N LEU A 244 9.48 -5.42 10.88
CA LEU A 244 10.70 -4.65 11.04
C LEU A 244 10.44 -3.31 11.76
N LEU A 245 9.41 -2.56 11.38
CA LEU A 245 9.04 -1.30 12.07
C LEU A 245 8.74 -1.52 13.56
N LEU A 246 7.93 -2.53 13.90
CA LEU A 246 7.49 -2.77 15.27
C LEU A 246 8.54 -3.44 16.14
N LEU A 247 9.33 -4.35 15.58
CA LEU A 247 10.20 -5.26 16.34
C LEU A 247 11.68 -5.19 15.95
N GLY A 248 12.05 -4.49 14.88
CA GLY A 248 13.43 -4.43 14.38
C GLY A 248 14.42 -3.80 15.35
N LYS A 249 15.68 -4.27 15.33
CA LYS A 249 16.80 -3.64 16.04
C LYS A 249 17.08 -2.24 15.50
N ASP A 250 17.13 -2.12 14.18
CA ASP A 250 17.33 -0.86 13.46
C ASP A 250 16.42 -0.82 12.22
N PRO A 251 15.12 -0.55 12.38
CA PRO A 251 14.20 -0.43 11.25
C PRO A 251 14.59 0.70 10.30
N GLN A 252 15.43 1.64 10.74
CA GLN A 252 15.83 2.79 9.95
C GLN A 252 16.80 2.44 8.81
N ILE A 253 17.35 1.21 8.78
CA ILE A 253 18.09 0.69 7.63
C ILE A 253 17.17 0.56 6.41
N HIS A 254 15.92 0.10 6.61
CA HIS A 254 14.93 -0.04 5.54
C HIS A 254 13.98 1.16 5.44
N PHE A 255 13.61 1.74 6.59
CA PHE A 255 12.75 2.92 6.68
C PHE A 255 13.51 4.10 7.32
N PRO A 256 14.45 4.78 6.62
CA PRO A 256 15.17 5.93 7.15
C PRO A 256 14.27 7.01 7.78
N GLN A 257 13.04 7.10 7.29
CA GLN A 257 11.98 8.00 7.71
C GLN A 257 11.28 7.62 9.04
N ALA A 258 11.45 6.39 9.54
CA ALA A 258 10.85 5.89 10.78
C ALA A 258 11.56 6.46 12.02
N ARG A 259 11.63 7.78 12.14
CA ARG A 259 12.30 8.50 13.22
C ARG A 259 11.39 9.60 13.77
N ILE A 260 11.67 10.03 14.99
CA ILE A 260 11.01 11.17 15.63
C ILE A 260 12.06 12.17 16.05
N LYS A 261 11.98 13.40 15.56
CA LYS A 261 12.93 14.47 15.87
C LYS A 261 12.31 15.51 16.78
N PHE A 262 12.86 15.67 17.97
CA PHE A 262 12.58 16.80 18.84
C PHE A 262 13.52 17.96 18.52
N THR A 263 12.95 19.16 18.44
CA THR A 263 13.69 20.42 18.40
C THR A 263 13.11 21.36 19.46
N ILE A 264 13.89 21.60 20.52
CA ILE A 264 13.48 22.45 21.65
C ILE A 264 14.13 23.81 21.48
N ARG A 265 13.33 24.86 21.38
CA ARG A 265 13.77 26.25 21.29
C ARG A 265 13.32 26.99 22.55
N LYS A 266 14.29 27.47 23.32
CA LYS A 266 14.02 28.38 24.45
C LYS A 266 14.53 29.75 24.08
N GLU A 267 13.80 30.80 24.44
CA GLU A 267 14.24 32.16 24.17
C GLU A 267 15.66 32.41 24.73
N GLY A 268 16.56 32.92 23.88
CA GLY A 268 17.95 33.20 24.25
C GLY A 268 18.91 32.01 24.32
N ASN A 269 18.48 30.78 23.97
CA ASN A 269 19.35 29.60 23.94
C ASN A 269 19.41 28.96 22.54
N ASP A 270 20.51 28.26 22.28
CA ASP A 270 20.63 27.43 21.08
C ASP A 270 19.62 26.26 21.09
N PRO A 271 19.09 25.86 19.93
CA PRO A 271 18.12 24.78 19.85
C PRO A 271 18.73 23.43 20.25
N ILE A 272 18.05 22.71 21.14
CA ILE A 272 18.42 21.34 21.52
C ILE A 272 17.70 20.38 20.58
N ILE A 273 18.47 19.52 19.91
CA ILE A 273 17.94 18.52 18.97
C ILE A 273 18.14 17.12 19.54
N LYS A 274 17.09 16.32 19.52
CA LYS A 274 17.12 14.90 19.91
C LYS A 274 16.35 14.07 18.89
N ASP A 275 17.01 13.09 18.29
CA ASP A 275 16.39 12.11 17.40
C ASP A 275 16.12 10.80 18.17
N PHE A 276 14.95 10.22 17.95
CA PHE A 276 14.53 8.89 18.41
C PHE A 276 14.35 7.97 17.21
N GLY A 277 14.86 6.75 17.34
CA GLY A 277 14.77 5.65 16.38
C GLY A 277 14.74 4.30 17.10
N GLY A 278 14.93 3.21 16.37
CA GLY A 278 14.67 1.85 16.84
C GLY A 278 13.23 1.40 16.59
N SER A 279 12.87 0.27 17.19
CA SER A 279 11.53 -0.34 17.09
C SER A 279 10.43 0.57 17.63
N LEU A 280 9.32 0.64 16.91
CA LEU A 280 8.18 1.47 17.31
C LEU A 280 7.62 1.06 18.68
N ILE A 281 7.71 -0.21 19.06
CA ILE A 281 7.23 -0.70 20.37
C ILE A 281 8.01 -0.10 21.55
N LEU A 282 9.28 0.23 21.37
CA LEU A 282 10.12 0.77 22.44
C LEU A 282 10.11 2.31 22.49
N LEU A 283 9.57 2.98 21.46
CA LEU A 283 9.55 4.43 21.38
C LEU A 283 8.65 5.10 22.44
N PRO A 284 7.43 4.62 22.75
CA PRO A 284 6.55 5.28 23.71
C PRO A 284 7.19 5.54 25.06
N ASN A 285 7.78 4.51 25.69
CA ASN A 285 8.43 4.64 27.00
C ASN A 285 9.63 5.63 26.94
N LYS A 286 10.45 5.56 25.88
CA LYS A 286 11.59 6.48 25.68
C LYS A 286 11.16 7.94 25.51
N ILE A 287 10.02 8.15 24.84
CA ILE A 287 9.47 9.48 24.62
C ILE A 287 8.86 10.02 25.90
N GLU A 288 8.11 9.19 26.64
CA GLU A 288 7.53 9.56 27.92
C GLU A 288 8.62 10.00 28.92
N GLU A 289 9.68 9.20 29.10
CA GLU A 289 10.84 9.56 29.92
C GLU A 289 11.47 10.89 29.49
N TYR A 290 11.58 11.12 28.17
CA TYR A 290 12.14 12.37 27.66
C TYR A 290 11.20 13.57 27.86
N LEU A 291 9.89 13.36 27.79
CA LEU A 291 8.91 14.40 28.10
C LEU A 291 8.97 14.77 29.59
N GLU A 292 9.16 13.82 30.50
CA GLU A 292 9.37 14.13 31.92
C GLU A 292 10.62 15.00 32.15
N TYR A 293 11.67 14.80 31.36
CA TYR A 293 12.87 15.65 31.39
C TYR A 293 12.63 17.07 30.84
N ILE A 294 11.86 17.21 29.75
CA ILE A 294 11.56 18.52 29.13
C ILE A 294 10.52 19.30 29.93
N PHE A 295 9.57 18.60 30.54
CA PHE A 295 8.45 19.10 31.32
C PHE A 295 8.57 18.63 32.78
N PRO A 296 9.63 19.02 33.52
CA PRO A 296 9.86 18.51 34.86
C PRO A 296 8.72 18.92 35.80
N LYS A 297 8.14 17.92 36.47
CA LYS A 297 7.09 18.14 37.49
C LYS A 297 7.68 18.95 38.64
N GLY A 298 7.32 20.23 38.73
CA GLY A 298 7.63 21.11 39.86
C GLY A 298 8.96 21.87 39.78
N PHE A 299 8.93 23.04 39.13
CA PHE A 299 9.80 24.18 39.48
C PHE A 299 8.97 25.47 39.47
N SER A 300 7.96 25.53 40.35
CA SER A 300 7.39 26.81 40.76
C SER A 300 8.29 27.39 41.85
N ARG A 301 9.30 28.15 41.45
CA ARG A 301 9.93 29.13 42.34
C ARG A 301 10.48 30.27 41.50
N SER A 302 9.88 31.45 41.74
CA SER A 302 10.14 32.76 41.15
C SER A 302 9.90 32.91 39.65
N TYR A 303 8.68 33.33 39.29
CA TYR A 303 8.34 34.54 38.53
C TYR A 303 6.81 34.49 38.38
N PHE A 304 6.13 35.53 38.87
CA PHE A 304 4.68 35.62 39.04
C PHE A 304 3.83 34.96 37.92
N GLU A 305 2.84 34.16 38.33
CA GLU A 305 1.67 33.72 37.54
C GLU A 305 1.86 32.81 36.29
N ARG A 306 2.62 31.71 36.40
CA ARG A 306 2.43 30.55 35.51
C ARG A 306 2.04 29.31 36.31
N THR A 307 0.74 29.06 36.44
CA THR A 307 0.21 27.72 36.78
C THR A 307 0.07 26.93 35.47
N GLU A 308 1.18 26.62 34.82
CA GLU A 308 1.16 25.66 33.71
C GLU A 308 0.82 24.29 34.31
N ASN A 309 -0.29 23.67 33.87
CA ASN A 309 -0.58 22.29 34.24
C ASN A 309 0.34 21.39 33.42
N VAL A 310 1.55 21.20 33.94
CA VAL A 310 2.66 20.47 33.29
C VAL A 310 2.23 19.04 32.96
N GLU A 311 1.49 18.41 33.87
CA GLU A 311 0.99 17.03 33.71
C GLU A 311 -0.07 16.93 32.60
N ALA A 312 -1.06 17.82 32.57
CA ALA A 312 -2.03 17.85 31.48
C ALA A 312 -1.36 18.13 30.11
N SER A 313 -0.30 18.96 30.10
CA SER A 313 0.46 19.28 28.90
C SER A 313 1.30 18.09 28.41
N SER A 314 2.02 17.40 29.30
CA SER A 314 2.85 16.25 28.93
C SER A 314 2.00 15.08 28.41
N THR A 315 0.87 14.80 29.06
CA THR A 315 -0.04 13.73 28.62
C THR A 315 -0.66 14.05 27.26
N ALA A 316 -1.08 15.29 27.03
CA ALA A 316 -1.60 15.69 25.72
C ALA A 316 -0.55 15.63 24.61
N VAL A 317 0.70 16.01 24.90
CA VAL A 317 1.82 15.88 23.95
C VAL A 317 2.07 14.40 23.64
N LEU A 318 2.13 13.54 24.65
CA LEU A 318 2.34 12.10 24.48
C LEU A 318 1.22 11.48 23.61
N GLU A 319 -0.04 11.78 23.92
CA GLU A 319 -1.22 11.33 23.15
C GLU A 319 -1.12 11.73 21.68
N VAL A 320 -0.76 12.98 21.39
CA VAL A 320 -0.61 13.45 20.00
C VAL A 320 0.58 12.78 19.31
N ILE A 321 1.67 12.50 20.02
CA ILE A 321 2.82 11.76 19.45
C ILE A 321 2.44 10.31 19.16
N MET A 322 1.71 9.63 20.05
CA MET A 322 1.26 8.26 19.84
C MET A 322 0.33 8.18 18.62
N ASN A 323 -0.62 9.12 18.50
CA ASN A 323 -1.45 9.24 17.31
C ASN A 323 -0.63 9.55 16.05
N ALA A 324 0.41 10.39 16.16
CA ALA A 324 1.30 10.64 15.04
C ALA A 324 2.04 9.37 14.59
N ILE A 325 2.51 8.53 15.52
CA ILE A 325 3.15 7.23 15.21
C ILE A 325 2.16 6.29 14.52
N VAL A 326 0.97 6.12 15.12
CA VAL A 326 -0.05 5.19 14.61
C VAL A 326 -0.58 5.59 13.24
N HIS A 327 -0.74 6.89 12.97
CA HIS A 327 -1.37 7.37 11.73
C HIS A 327 -0.37 7.87 10.68
N ARG A 328 0.93 7.85 10.96
CA ARG A 328 1.98 8.24 10.01
C ARG A 328 1.86 7.44 8.71
N ASP A 329 1.99 8.14 7.59
CA ASP A 329 2.17 7.47 6.31
C ASP A 329 3.62 7.01 6.16
N TYR A 330 3.85 5.70 6.34
CA TYR A 330 5.20 5.13 6.30
C TYR A 330 5.80 5.03 4.90
N SER A 331 4.98 5.18 3.85
CA SER A 331 5.45 5.24 2.46
C SER A 331 6.10 6.59 2.11
N ILE A 332 5.85 7.66 2.89
CA ILE A 332 6.44 8.97 2.65
C ILE A 332 7.88 8.99 3.20
N GLU A 333 8.83 8.90 2.28
CA GLU A 333 10.27 9.01 2.51
C GLU A 333 10.76 10.47 2.61
N GLY A 334 12.01 10.67 3.03
CA GLY A 334 12.67 11.98 3.08
C GLY A 334 12.26 12.89 4.24
N THR A 335 11.16 12.58 4.94
CA THR A 335 10.68 13.34 6.11
C THR A 335 10.25 12.41 7.25
N ARG A 336 10.21 12.94 8.47
CA ARG A 336 10.00 12.17 9.71
C ARG A 336 8.99 12.90 10.60
N ILE A 337 8.56 12.27 11.69
CA ILE A 337 7.74 12.99 12.68
C ILE A 337 8.64 14.04 13.34
N MET A 338 8.21 15.30 13.33
CA MET A 338 8.95 16.40 13.94
C MET A 338 8.14 17.00 15.07
N ILE A 339 8.81 17.25 16.20
CA ILE A 339 8.21 17.80 17.41
C ILE A 339 9.00 19.06 17.74
N ASP A 340 8.41 20.21 17.44
CA ASP A 340 8.97 21.52 17.73
C ASP A 340 8.37 22.02 19.03
N VAL A 341 9.21 22.18 20.06
CA VAL A 341 8.81 22.69 21.38
C VAL A 341 9.36 24.09 21.54
N ASP A 342 8.51 25.06 21.86
CA ASP A 342 8.91 26.40 22.27
C ASP A 342 8.23 26.82 23.59
N ASP A 343 8.45 28.08 24.00
CA ASP A 343 7.93 28.62 25.26
C ASP A 343 6.41 28.90 25.22
N ASP A 344 5.82 28.94 24.03
CA ASP A 344 4.41 29.28 23.79
C ASP A 344 3.59 28.02 23.38
N LYS A 345 4.18 27.06 22.67
CA LYS A 345 3.49 25.91 22.08
C LYS A 345 4.40 24.69 21.82
N VAL A 346 3.74 23.56 21.56
CA VAL A 346 4.33 22.35 20.99
C VAL A 346 3.66 22.07 19.64
N VAL A 347 4.44 21.87 18.59
CA VAL A 347 3.94 21.54 17.25
C VAL A 347 4.43 20.16 16.87
N ILE A 348 3.50 19.23 16.68
CA ILE A 348 3.77 17.88 16.20
C ILE A 348 3.40 17.82 14.71
N SER A 349 4.39 17.55 13.87
CA SER A 349 4.23 17.42 12.42
C SER A 349 4.37 15.94 12.03
N SER A 350 3.31 15.34 11.48
CA SER A 350 3.30 13.96 11.03
C SER A 350 3.07 13.87 9.51
N PRO A 351 3.93 13.16 8.76
CA PRO A 351 3.73 12.92 7.33
C PRO A 351 2.45 12.10 7.05
N GLY A 352 1.66 12.56 6.09
CA GLY A 352 0.41 11.93 5.65
C GLY A 352 -0.81 12.84 5.84
N ILE A 353 -1.74 12.77 4.89
CA ILE A 353 -3.04 13.44 4.97
C ILE A 353 -3.96 12.63 5.90
N PRO A 354 -4.77 13.28 6.77
CA PRO A 354 -5.75 12.57 7.58
C PRO A 354 -6.80 11.85 6.69
N LEU A 355 -7.30 10.70 7.16
CA LEU A 355 -8.34 9.91 6.48
C LEU A 355 -9.75 10.52 6.61
N CYS A 356 -9.86 11.71 7.21
CA CYS A 356 -11.10 12.45 7.37
C CYS A 356 -10.86 13.94 7.08
N PRO A 357 -11.92 14.72 6.81
CA PRO A 357 -11.79 16.16 6.63
C PRO A 357 -11.16 16.84 7.85
N LEU A 358 -10.28 17.82 7.61
CA LEU A 358 -9.60 18.58 8.66
C LEU A 358 -10.56 19.29 9.63
N SER A 359 -11.76 19.67 9.16
CA SER A 359 -12.80 20.24 10.02
C SER A 359 -13.20 19.29 11.15
N LYS A 360 -13.38 18.00 10.87
CA LYS A 360 -13.76 17.00 11.89
C LYS A 360 -12.70 16.82 12.97
N LEU A 361 -11.42 17.03 12.65
CA LEU A 361 -10.34 17.01 13.64
C LEU A 361 -10.43 18.22 14.57
N ASN A 362 -10.63 19.42 14.00
CA ASN A 362 -10.76 20.66 14.78
C ASN A 362 -12.07 20.74 15.57
N ASP A 363 -13.13 20.06 15.11
CA ASP A 363 -14.39 19.90 15.84
C ASP A 363 -14.31 18.80 16.90
N PHE A 364 -13.21 18.02 16.94
CA PHE A 364 -13.02 16.86 17.82
C PHE A 364 -14.10 15.78 17.63
N THR A 365 -14.63 15.64 16.41
CA THR A 365 -15.66 14.65 16.04
C THR A 365 -15.17 13.66 14.98
N ALA A 366 -13.85 13.51 14.82
CA ALA A 366 -13.29 12.62 13.82
C ALA A 366 -13.60 11.14 14.15
N PRO A 367 -13.88 10.30 13.14
CA PRO A 367 -14.13 8.88 13.36
C PRO A 367 -12.85 8.14 13.78
N SER A 368 -12.99 7.07 14.58
CA SER A 368 -11.88 6.19 14.94
C SER A 368 -11.49 5.30 13.75
N ILE A 369 -10.68 5.84 12.83
CA ILE A 369 -10.15 5.14 11.65
C ILE A 369 -8.64 5.35 11.60
N SER A 370 -7.89 4.24 11.58
CA SER A 370 -6.43 4.28 11.46
C SER A 370 -5.93 3.85 10.09
N ARG A 371 -4.88 4.56 9.62
CA ARG A 371 -4.12 4.19 8.42
C ARG A 371 -3.38 2.89 8.64
N ASN A 372 -2.74 2.74 9.80
CA ASN A 372 -1.98 1.55 10.16
C ASN A 372 -2.76 0.75 11.22
N ALA A 373 -3.84 0.07 10.79
CA ALA A 373 -4.75 -0.63 11.70
C ALA A 373 -4.06 -1.66 12.61
N LYS A 374 -3.02 -2.35 12.12
CA LYS A 374 -2.25 -3.31 12.93
C LYS A 374 -1.35 -2.65 13.96
N ILE A 375 -0.71 -1.52 13.61
CA ILE A 375 0.06 -0.72 14.58
C ILE A 375 -0.88 -0.20 15.66
N ALA A 376 -2.03 0.35 15.26
CA ALA A 376 -3.07 0.82 16.19
C ALA A 376 -3.53 -0.29 17.15
N HIS A 377 -3.82 -1.48 16.61
CA HIS A 377 -4.25 -2.63 17.40
C HIS A 377 -3.18 -3.07 18.40
N ILE A 378 -1.93 -3.19 17.99
CA ILE A 378 -0.83 -3.59 18.88
C ILE A 378 -0.60 -2.52 19.96
N PHE A 379 -0.57 -1.24 19.59
CA PHE A 379 -0.41 -0.15 20.55
C PHE A 379 -1.57 -0.10 21.55
N PHE A 380 -2.79 -0.40 21.12
CA PHE A 380 -3.94 -0.52 22.01
C PHE A 380 -3.79 -1.70 22.98
N GLN A 381 -3.42 -2.88 22.48
CA GLN A 381 -3.19 -4.05 23.35
C GLN A 381 -2.04 -3.85 24.33
N MET A 382 -1.06 -3.01 23.99
CA MET A 382 0.05 -2.63 24.87
C MET A 382 -0.27 -1.48 25.83
N GLY A 383 -1.46 -0.88 25.74
CA GLY A 383 -1.90 0.23 26.59
C GLY A 383 -1.26 1.59 26.24
N PHE A 384 -0.75 1.75 25.01
CA PHE A 384 -0.15 3.01 24.54
C PHE A 384 -1.15 3.97 23.90
N VAL A 385 -2.29 3.47 23.41
CA VAL A 385 -3.37 4.28 22.80
C VAL A 385 -4.73 3.72 23.20
N GLU A 386 -5.76 4.55 23.15
CA GLU A 386 -7.15 4.14 23.43
C GLU A 386 -7.96 3.89 22.14
N GLU A 387 -8.81 2.85 22.12
CA GLU A 387 -9.49 2.36 20.89
C GLU A 387 -10.67 3.24 20.41
N ARG A 388 -11.27 4.04 21.30
CA ARG A 388 -12.63 4.60 21.12
C ARG A 388 -12.70 6.10 20.78
N GLY A 389 -11.61 6.72 20.32
CA GLY A 389 -11.61 8.16 20.01
C GLY A 389 -11.62 9.07 21.25
N PHE A 390 -11.44 8.48 22.44
CA PHE A 390 -11.27 9.20 23.71
C PHE A 390 -10.08 10.15 23.69
N GLY A 391 -9.01 9.86 22.92
CA GLY A 391 -7.87 10.76 22.78
C GLY A 391 -8.25 12.17 22.32
N LEU A 392 -9.14 12.29 21.32
CA LEU A 392 -9.64 13.60 20.88
C LEU A 392 -10.58 14.24 21.91
N GLU A 393 -11.38 13.43 22.61
CA GLU A 393 -12.24 13.91 23.69
C GLU A 393 -11.41 14.49 24.85
N GLU A 394 -10.36 13.80 25.29
CA GLU A 394 -9.42 14.27 26.33
C GLU A 394 -8.68 15.53 25.89
N LEU A 395 -8.21 15.58 24.65
CA LEU A 395 -7.65 16.79 24.07
C LEU A 395 -8.63 17.97 24.07
N SER A 396 -9.94 17.70 23.90
CA SER A 396 -10.96 18.74 23.98
C SER A 396 -11.18 19.26 25.42
N ARG A 397 -10.89 18.43 26.43
CA ARG A 397 -11.01 18.74 27.87
C ARG A 397 -9.83 19.54 28.42
N LEU A 398 -8.79 19.81 27.63
CA LEU A 398 -7.66 20.68 28.02
C LEU A 398 -8.09 22.05 28.56
N VAL A 399 -9.23 22.57 28.08
CA VAL A 399 -9.82 23.82 28.58
C VAL A 399 -10.17 23.78 30.06
N ASN A 400 -10.50 22.60 30.60
CA ASN A 400 -10.79 22.41 32.03
C ASN A 400 -9.54 22.58 32.89
N PHE A 401 -8.36 22.44 32.29
CA PHE A 401 -7.06 22.64 32.92
C PHE A 401 -6.46 24.03 32.62
N GLY A 402 -7.25 24.95 32.03
CA GLY A 402 -6.79 26.29 31.67
C GLY A 402 -5.94 26.35 30.39
N LEU A 403 -5.90 25.27 29.60
CA LEU A 403 -5.15 25.18 28.36
C LEU A 403 -6.08 25.32 27.14
N PRO A 404 -5.68 26.07 26.10
CA PRO A 404 -6.46 26.16 24.87
C PRO A 404 -6.63 24.80 24.18
N LYS A 405 -7.71 24.63 23.42
CA LYS A 405 -7.89 23.46 22.57
C LYS A 405 -6.75 23.35 21.53
N PRO A 406 -6.32 22.12 21.19
CA PRO A 406 -5.38 21.92 20.09
C PRO A 406 -5.92 22.43 18.77
N VAL A 407 -5.02 22.81 17.86
CA VAL A 407 -5.35 23.20 16.49
C VAL A 407 -4.69 22.26 15.51
N PHE A 408 -5.49 21.67 14.62
CA PHE A 408 -5.03 20.83 13.53
C PHE A 408 -4.96 21.65 12.24
N SER A 409 -3.82 21.62 11.57
CA SER A 409 -3.60 22.27 10.28
C SER A 409 -2.91 21.30 9.32
N LEU A 410 -3.14 21.48 8.03
CA LEU A 410 -2.49 20.70 6.98
C LEU A 410 -1.59 21.64 6.19
N ASP A 411 -0.33 21.25 6.03
CA ASP A 411 0.67 21.95 5.23
C ASP A 411 1.21 20.95 4.20
N ASP A 412 0.83 21.12 2.93
CA ASP A 412 0.98 20.11 1.88
C ASP A 412 0.46 18.72 2.33
N ASN A 413 1.36 17.75 2.46
CA ASN A 413 1.08 16.38 2.90
C ASN A 413 1.48 16.14 4.36
N ILE A 414 1.62 17.19 5.18
CA ILE A 414 2.05 17.09 6.58
C ILE A 414 0.93 17.61 7.48
N LEU A 415 0.39 16.72 8.31
CA LEU A 415 -0.55 17.09 9.36
C LEU A 415 0.22 17.71 10.54
N LYS A 416 -0.14 18.92 10.92
CA LYS A 416 0.43 19.66 12.06
C LYS A 416 -0.60 19.82 13.16
N THR A 417 -0.31 19.28 14.34
CA THR A 417 -1.09 19.48 15.56
C THR A 417 -0.36 20.46 16.47
N THR A 418 -1.00 21.58 16.79
CA THR A 418 -0.45 22.62 17.67
C THR A 418 -1.13 22.54 19.04
N LEU A 419 -0.33 22.34 20.09
CA LEU A 419 -0.72 22.38 21.49
C LEU A 419 -0.19 23.67 22.10
N PHE A 420 -1.04 24.45 22.76
CA PHE A 420 -0.64 25.71 23.40
C PHE A 420 -0.34 25.50 24.88
N ARG A 421 0.73 26.12 25.36
CA ARG A 421 1.16 26.00 26.77
C ARG A 421 0.41 26.94 27.72
N SER A 422 -0.30 27.94 27.17
CA SER A 422 -1.17 28.85 27.93
C SER A 422 -2.17 29.59 27.06
N VAL A 423 -3.19 30.19 27.67
CA VAL A 423 -4.15 31.09 26.99
C VAL A 423 -3.45 32.31 26.39
N SER A 424 -2.49 32.90 27.12
CA SER A 424 -1.70 34.04 26.65
C SER A 424 -0.85 33.69 25.43
N ALA A 425 -0.26 32.49 25.41
CA ALA A 425 0.50 32.00 24.28
C ALA A 425 -0.37 31.85 23.02
N ASN A 426 -1.58 31.30 23.15
CA ASN A 426 -2.52 31.24 22.02
C ASN A 426 -2.85 32.64 21.49
N LYS A 427 -3.19 33.60 22.36
CA LYS A 427 -3.43 35.00 21.96
C LYS A 427 -2.22 35.64 21.26
N LYS A 428 -1.01 35.47 21.80
CA LYS A 428 0.24 35.99 21.22
C LYS A 428 0.52 35.41 19.83
N VAL A 429 0.27 34.12 19.64
CA VAL A 429 0.41 33.43 18.34
C VAL A 429 -0.65 33.90 17.34
N MET A 430 -1.92 34.03 17.76
CA MET A 430 -3.01 34.55 16.92
C MET A 430 -2.77 36.00 16.50
N GLN A 431 -2.29 36.86 17.41
CA GLN A 431 -1.93 38.25 17.10
C GLN A 431 -0.75 38.37 16.14
N LYS A 432 0.23 37.44 16.17
CA LYS A 432 1.29 37.38 15.15
C LYS A 432 0.77 36.97 13.76
N LYS A 433 -0.39 36.32 13.68
CA LYS A 433 -1.01 35.86 12.42
C LYS A 433 -2.04 36.86 11.87
N GLU A 434 -2.69 37.62 12.74
CA GLU A 434 -3.53 38.76 12.36
C GLU A 434 -2.65 39.96 12.01
N LEU A 435 -2.20 40.03 10.76
CA LEU A 435 -1.67 41.28 10.23
C LEU A 435 -2.80 42.32 10.33
N PRO A 436 -2.66 43.42 11.10
CA PRO A 436 -3.79 44.30 11.45
C PRO A 436 -4.49 44.95 10.25
N ALA A 437 -3.82 44.98 9.09
CA ALA A 437 -4.40 45.47 7.84
C ALA A 437 -5.07 44.39 6.99
N PHE A 438 -4.95 43.11 7.31
CA PHE A 438 -5.35 42.00 6.45
C PHE A 438 -6.86 41.98 6.20
N SER A 439 -7.68 42.00 7.25
CA SER A 439 -9.14 41.99 7.15
C SER A 439 -9.66 43.20 6.39
N ILE A 440 -9.15 44.38 6.72
CA ILE A 440 -9.55 45.66 6.13
C ILE A 440 -9.14 45.74 4.65
N LEU A 441 -7.92 45.34 4.30
CA LEU A 441 -7.47 45.36 2.91
C LEU A 441 -8.19 44.29 2.07
N LYS A 442 -8.50 43.13 2.65
CA LYS A 442 -9.28 42.07 1.99
C LYS A 442 -10.71 42.51 1.66
N GLU A 443 -11.34 43.27 2.55
CA GLU A 443 -12.68 43.83 2.34
C GLU A 443 -12.69 44.93 1.27
N HIS A 444 -11.78 45.91 1.38
CA HIS A 444 -11.76 47.05 0.47
C HIS A 444 -11.04 46.77 -0.86
N LYS A 445 -10.34 45.63 -0.98
CA LYS A 445 -9.52 45.16 -2.12
C LYS A 445 -8.34 46.04 -2.51
N ARG A 446 -8.43 47.35 -2.28
CA ARG A 446 -7.41 48.36 -2.62
C ARG A 446 -7.50 49.55 -1.69
N LEU A 447 -6.40 49.87 -1.00
CA LEU A 447 -6.31 51.00 -0.06
C LEU A 447 -4.99 51.74 -0.19
N SER A 448 -5.03 53.06 -0.06
CA SER A 448 -3.84 53.87 0.22
C SER A 448 -3.58 53.93 1.73
N THR A 449 -2.37 54.33 2.12
CA THR A 449 -2.04 54.56 3.54
C THR A 449 -2.99 55.54 4.20
N LYS A 450 -3.39 56.60 3.50
CA LYS A 450 -4.33 57.62 4.01
C LYS A 450 -5.74 57.07 4.21
N GLN A 451 -6.24 56.25 3.28
CA GLN A 451 -7.56 55.62 3.43
C GLN A 451 -7.58 54.64 4.61
N TYR A 452 -6.51 53.86 4.78
CA TYR A 452 -6.38 52.98 5.93
C TYR A 452 -6.27 53.77 7.26
N GLU A 453 -5.61 54.92 7.24
CA GLU A 453 -5.57 55.87 8.35
C GLU A 453 -6.97 56.33 8.75
N GLU A 454 -7.77 56.77 7.77
CA GLU A 454 -9.14 57.26 7.97
C GLU A 454 -10.06 56.14 8.50
N ILE A 455 -9.88 54.90 8.02
CA ILE A 455 -10.66 53.74 8.47
C ILE A 455 -10.29 53.33 9.91
N THR A 456 -9.01 53.38 10.27
CA THR A 456 -8.52 52.79 11.53
C THR A 456 -8.22 53.80 12.64
N GLY A 457 -8.16 55.09 12.31
CA GLY A 457 -7.75 56.17 13.22
C GLY A 457 -6.30 56.06 13.71
N LYS A 458 -5.46 55.24 13.05
CA LYS A 458 -4.05 55.05 13.43
C LYS A 458 -3.18 56.11 12.76
N ALA A 459 -2.08 56.53 13.40
CA ALA A 459 -1.15 57.48 12.78
C ALA A 459 -0.55 56.95 11.46
N GLU A 460 -0.28 57.84 10.50
CA GLU A 460 0.25 57.53 9.16
C GLU A 460 1.42 56.53 9.18
N ARG A 461 2.37 56.70 10.11
CA ARG A 461 3.53 55.81 10.25
C ARG A 461 3.12 54.36 10.56
N THR A 462 2.16 54.18 11.46
CA THR A 462 1.65 52.86 11.87
C THR A 462 0.80 52.24 10.78
N ALA A 463 -0.06 53.04 10.14
CA ALA A 463 -0.86 52.64 8.97
C ALA A 463 0.03 52.12 7.83
N ARG A 464 1.13 52.84 7.55
CA ARG A 464 2.10 52.45 6.53
C ARG A 464 2.82 51.16 6.87
N THR A 465 3.20 50.95 8.13
CA THR A 465 3.82 49.69 8.59
C THR A 465 2.87 48.51 8.41
N HIS A 466 1.62 48.61 8.89
CA HIS A 466 0.65 47.51 8.76
C HIS A 466 0.42 47.09 7.30
N LEU A 467 0.26 48.06 6.39
CA LEU A 467 0.08 47.78 4.96
C LEU A 467 1.36 47.25 4.30
N LYS A 468 2.54 47.71 4.73
CA LYS A 468 3.83 47.20 4.22
C LYS A 468 4.11 45.78 4.70
N ASP A 469 3.67 45.41 5.90
CA ASP A 469 3.79 44.05 6.41
C ASP A 469 2.98 43.08 5.54
N LEU A 470 1.80 43.46 5.03
CA LEU A 470 1.05 42.64 4.08
C LEU A 470 1.81 42.39 2.77
N VAL A 471 2.49 43.42 2.25
CA VAL A 471 3.32 43.30 1.03
C VAL A 471 4.53 42.40 1.29
N THR A 472 5.17 42.56 2.46
CA THR A 472 6.34 41.76 2.85
C THR A 472 5.97 40.29 3.03
N ASN A 473 4.74 40.00 3.47
CA ASN A 473 4.19 38.65 3.60
C ASN A 473 3.52 38.12 2.31
N GLY A 474 3.60 38.85 1.18
CA GLY A 474 3.08 38.41 -0.11
C GLY A 474 1.56 38.41 -0.25
N LEU A 475 0.83 39.03 0.68
CA LEU A 475 -0.64 39.09 0.74
C LEU A 475 -1.23 40.32 0.04
N ALA A 476 -0.37 41.24 -0.40
CA ALA A 476 -0.74 42.44 -1.13
C ALA A 476 0.38 42.89 -2.07
N ASP A 477 0.03 43.54 -3.18
CA ASP A 477 0.98 44.20 -4.07
C ASP A 477 0.92 45.71 -3.89
N LYS A 478 2.05 46.39 -4.05
CA LYS A 478 2.12 47.86 -3.96
C LYS A 478 2.11 48.47 -5.36
N GLU A 479 1.03 49.18 -5.67
CA GLU A 479 0.83 49.88 -6.94
C GLU A 479 0.83 51.40 -6.71
N GLY A 480 1.99 52.03 -6.89
CA GLY A 480 2.16 53.47 -6.62
C GLY A 480 1.89 53.81 -5.15
N VAL A 481 0.82 54.56 -4.89
CA VAL A 481 0.37 54.96 -3.54
C VAL A 481 -0.64 54.00 -2.92
N TYR A 482 -1.07 52.98 -3.66
CA TYR A 482 -2.06 52.00 -3.22
C TYR A 482 -1.41 50.65 -2.90
N TYR A 483 -2.05 49.95 -1.98
CA TYR A 483 -1.83 48.56 -1.63
C TYR A 483 -3.05 47.79 -2.15
N VAL A 484 -2.84 46.75 -2.92
CA VAL A 484 -3.88 45.94 -3.57
C VAL A 484 -3.83 44.55 -2.98
N PHE A 485 -4.96 44.04 -2.49
CA PHE A 485 -5.05 42.69 -1.94
C PHE A 485 -4.79 41.65 -3.03
N LYS A 486 -3.96 40.66 -2.71
CA LYS A 486 -3.66 39.53 -3.60
C LYS A 486 -4.57 38.37 -3.21
N GLU A 487 -5.45 37.95 -4.13
CA GLU A 487 -6.43 36.88 -3.89
C GLU A 487 -5.81 35.50 -3.68
#